data_AF-O28768-F1
#
_entry.id   AF-O28768-F1
#
_cell.length_a   1.000
_cell.length_b   1.000
_cell.length_c   1.000
_cell.angle_alpha   90.00
_cell.angle_beta   90.00
_cell.angle_gamma   90.00
#
_symmetry.space_group_name_H-M   'P 1'
#
loop_
_entity.id
_entity.type
_entity.pdbx_description
1 polymer ?
#
loop_
_entity_poly.entity_id
_entity_poly.type
_entity_poly.pdbx_seq_one_letter_code
_entity_poly.pdbx_strand_id
1 'polypeptide(L)'
;MLYMDDECQKLLAEKEAIIRELQEKVKELEAKLKSYEIREVYKGIIPDDVLEEFVKLPPEQMIIEIGRYLREKGSTGQVEAKKTVNDVRQEIASVEEEVSKAEKEIEKTISTITGAAKTKVGVDLTFTQKYDYEGSDVAFLAEDIMNAIGVKEGEYVSVKKNGTVNLRVLPYSKEGFIVVPTWVREKLGVKVNDFVEVVRR
;
A
#
# COMPACT_ATOMS: atom_id res chain seq x y z
N MET A 1 5.97 51.85 -60.72
CA MET A 1 5.99 51.48 -59.28
C MET A 1 4.59 51.43 -58.65
N LEU A 2 3.56 52.11 -59.17
CA LEU A 2 2.19 52.07 -58.60
C LEU A 2 1.46 50.72 -58.73
N TYR A 3 1.70 49.94 -59.79
CA TYR A 3 1.03 48.64 -60.00
C TYR A 3 1.36 47.57 -58.94
N MET A 4 2.55 47.63 -58.31
CA MET A 4 2.91 46.69 -57.25
C MET A 4 2.15 46.96 -55.94
N ASP A 5 1.63 48.17 -55.73
CA ASP A 5 0.93 48.54 -54.49
C ASP A 5 -0.53 48.06 -54.49
N ASP A 6 -1.24 48.21 -55.61
CA ASP A 6 -2.61 47.71 -55.77
C ASP A 6 -2.71 46.17 -55.70
N GLU A 7 -1.73 45.47 -56.30
CA GLU A 7 -1.65 44.01 -56.22
C GLU A 7 -1.33 43.54 -54.80
N CYS A 8 -0.41 44.23 -54.10
CA CYS A 8 -0.14 44.00 -52.68
C CYS A 8 -1.38 44.24 -51.80
N GLN A 9 -2.16 45.30 -52.04
CA GLN A 9 -3.36 45.59 -51.26
C GLN A 9 -4.48 44.55 -51.44
N LYS A 10 -4.70 44.07 -52.68
CA LYS A 10 -5.65 42.96 -52.94
C LYS A 10 -5.21 41.68 -52.24
N LEU A 11 -3.92 41.33 -52.35
CA LEU A 11 -3.35 40.18 -51.65
C LEU A 11 -3.49 40.31 -50.13
N LEU A 12 -3.28 41.50 -49.55
CA LEU A 12 -3.48 41.75 -48.13
C LEU A 12 -4.94 41.53 -47.70
N ALA A 13 -5.91 42.07 -48.44
CA ALA A 13 -7.33 41.90 -48.15
C ALA A 13 -7.78 40.43 -48.23
N GLU A 14 -7.29 39.69 -49.23
CA GLU A 14 -7.54 38.24 -49.35
C GLU A 14 -6.93 37.47 -48.17
N LYS A 15 -5.70 37.79 -47.75
CA LYS A 15 -5.07 37.15 -46.59
C LYS A 15 -5.77 37.50 -45.28
N GLU A 16 -6.24 38.73 -45.11
CA GLU A 16 -7.02 39.12 -43.93
C GLU A 16 -8.37 38.39 -43.84
N ALA A 17 -9.06 38.20 -44.97
CA ALA A 17 -10.30 37.42 -45.02
C ALA A 17 -10.05 35.95 -44.61
N ILE A 18 -8.98 35.34 -45.14
CA ILE A 18 -8.56 33.98 -44.76
C ILE A 18 -8.20 33.91 -43.26
N ILE A 19 -7.49 34.91 -42.72
CA ILE A 19 -7.14 34.97 -41.30
C ILE A 19 -8.41 35.01 -40.43
N ARG A 20 -9.43 35.80 -40.80
CA ARG A 20 -10.70 35.84 -40.06
C ARG A 20 -11.44 34.51 -40.09
N GLU A 21 -11.53 33.88 -41.27
CA GLU A 21 -12.16 32.56 -41.40
C GLU A 21 -11.43 31.50 -40.56
N LEU A 22 -10.09 31.51 -40.58
CA LEU A 22 -9.29 30.61 -39.76
C LEU A 22 -9.47 30.88 -38.26
N GLN A 23 -9.55 32.15 -37.84
CA GLN A 23 -9.81 32.50 -36.43
C GLN A 23 -11.20 32.04 -35.96
N GLU A 24 -12.22 32.12 -36.81
CA GLU A 24 -13.56 31.60 -36.50
C GLU A 24 -13.55 30.08 -36.37
N LYS A 25 -12.87 29.36 -37.29
CA LYS A 25 -12.69 27.91 -37.20
C LYS A 25 -11.93 27.48 -35.95
N VAL A 26 -10.89 28.23 -35.57
CA VAL A 26 -10.14 27.97 -34.33
C VAL A 26 -11.05 28.11 -33.12
N LYS A 27 -11.85 29.17 -33.02
CA LYS A 27 -12.82 29.34 -31.92
C LYS A 27 -13.85 28.22 -31.85
N GLU A 28 -14.35 27.76 -33.00
CA GLU A 28 -15.30 26.63 -33.06
C GLU A 28 -14.66 25.33 -32.57
N LEU A 29 -13.42 25.05 -33.00
CA LEU A 29 -12.66 23.88 -32.57
C LEU A 29 -12.30 23.92 -31.09
N GLU A 30 -11.93 25.09 -30.55
CA GLU A 30 -11.68 25.30 -29.12
C GLU A 30 -12.94 25.05 -28.29
N ALA A 31 -14.11 25.50 -28.76
CA ALA A 31 -15.39 25.24 -28.09
C ALA A 31 -15.75 23.74 -28.10
N LYS A 32 -15.52 23.05 -29.22
CA LYS A 32 -15.71 21.59 -29.31
C LYS A 32 -14.75 20.84 -28.39
N LEU A 33 -13.47 21.23 -28.37
CA LEU A 33 -12.46 20.63 -27.50
C LEU A 33 -12.87 20.76 -26.03
N LYS A 34 -13.25 21.96 -25.58
CA LYS A 34 -13.75 22.20 -24.22
C LYS A 34 -14.98 21.34 -23.90
N SER A 35 -15.91 21.18 -24.84
CA SER A 35 -17.10 20.34 -24.65
C SER A 35 -16.72 18.87 -24.43
N TYR A 36 -15.75 18.36 -25.19
CA TYR A 36 -15.22 17.00 -25.02
C TYR A 36 -14.46 16.83 -23.70
N GLU A 37 -13.65 17.82 -23.31
CA GLU A 37 -12.96 17.81 -22.01
C GLU A 37 -13.96 17.75 -20.85
N ILE A 38 -15.02 18.57 -20.90
CA ILE A 38 -16.09 18.54 -19.89
C ILE A 38 -16.77 17.16 -19.88
N ARG A 39 -17.10 16.61 -21.06
CA ARG A 39 -17.71 15.27 -21.16
C ARG A 39 -16.84 14.21 -20.49
N GLU A 40 -15.55 14.15 -20.78
CA GLU A 40 -14.65 13.14 -20.21
C GLU A 40 -14.50 13.31 -18.70
N VAL A 41 -14.46 14.54 -18.18
CA VAL A 41 -14.38 14.79 -16.73
C VAL A 41 -15.61 14.26 -15.98
N TYR A 42 -16.80 14.38 -16.55
CA TYR A 42 -18.06 13.98 -15.89
C TYR A 42 -18.56 12.58 -16.28
N LYS A 43 -17.87 11.89 -17.19
CA LYS A 43 -18.15 10.52 -17.56
C LYS A 43 -18.01 9.60 -16.35
N GLY A 44 -19.06 8.84 -16.06
CA GLY A 44 -19.13 7.98 -14.86
C GLY A 44 -19.54 8.71 -13.56
N ILE A 45 -19.64 10.04 -13.57
CA ILE A 45 -20.22 10.81 -12.45
C ILE A 45 -21.72 11.05 -12.70
N ILE A 46 -22.08 11.31 -13.96
CA ILE A 46 -23.45 11.59 -14.40
C ILE A 46 -23.86 10.50 -15.40
N PRO A 47 -25.14 10.07 -15.41
CA PRO A 47 -25.66 9.16 -16.43
C PRO A 47 -25.39 9.66 -17.86
N ASP A 48 -25.01 8.74 -18.75
CA ASP A 48 -24.57 9.07 -20.11
C ASP A 48 -25.67 9.78 -20.92
N ASP A 49 -26.94 9.45 -20.70
CA ASP A 49 -28.10 10.09 -21.31
C ASP A 49 -28.20 11.58 -20.95
N VAL A 50 -28.02 11.91 -19.67
CA VAL A 50 -28.02 13.29 -19.18
C VAL A 50 -26.80 14.04 -19.71
N LEU A 51 -25.63 13.39 -19.74
CA LEU A 51 -24.41 13.99 -20.26
C LEU A 51 -24.51 14.29 -21.76
N GLU A 52 -25.15 13.42 -22.55
CA GLU A 52 -25.41 13.64 -23.98
C GLU A 52 -26.36 14.82 -24.23
N GLU A 53 -27.31 15.09 -23.32
CA GLU A 53 -28.12 16.31 -23.39
C GLU A 53 -27.26 17.56 -23.14
N PHE A 54 -26.36 17.51 -22.16
CA PHE A 54 -25.50 18.66 -21.84
C PHE A 54 -24.50 18.98 -22.95
N VAL A 55 -23.93 17.98 -23.63
CA VAL A 55 -22.95 18.20 -24.73
C VAL A 55 -23.51 19.03 -25.90
N LYS A 56 -24.84 19.19 -26.00
CA LYS A 56 -25.49 20.06 -27.00
C LYS A 56 -25.41 21.55 -26.65
N LEU A 57 -25.04 21.88 -25.42
CA LEU A 57 -24.94 23.24 -24.91
C LEU A 57 -23.52 23.81 -25.13
N PRO A 58 -23.37 25.15 -25.17
CA PRO A 58 -22.06 25.78 -25.08
C PRO A 58 -21.30 25.34 -23.81
N PRO A 59 -19.97 25.21 -23.83
CA PRO A 59 -19.17 24.73 -22.68
C PRO A 59 -19.48 25.42 -21.35
N GLU A 60 -19.70 26.73 -21.38
CA GLU A 60 -20.02 27.51 -20.19
C GLU A 60 -21.36 27.10 -19.58
N GLN A 61 -22.35 26.82 -20.43
CA GLN A 61 -23.67 26.38 -20.02
C GLN A 61 -23.67 24.90 -19.58
N MET A 62 -22.83 24.05 -20.20
CA MET A 62 -22.61 22.66 -19.76
C MET A 62 -22.23 22.61 -18.28
N ILE A 63 -21.24 23.42 -17.87
CA ILE A 63 -20.75 23.45 -16.49
C ILE A 63 -21.87 23.88 -15.52
N ILE A 64 -22.69 24.86 -15.92
CA ILE A 64 -23.80 25.36 -15.07
C ILE A 64 -24.86 24.28 -14.87
N GLU A 65 -25.30 23.62 -15.94
CA GLU A 65 -26.34 22.59 -15.87
C GLU A 65 -25.85 21.32 -15.16
N ILE A 66 -24.60 20.92 -15.41
CA ILE A 66 -23.94 19.85 -14.64
C ILE A 66 -23.90 20.21 -13.14
N GLY A 67 -23.50 21.43 -12.80
CA GLY A 67 -23.48 21.90 -11.41
C GLY A 67 -24.87 21.94 -10.77
N ARG A 68 -25.92 22.27 -11.55
CA ARG A 68 -27.32 22.22 -11.09
C ARG A 68 -27.76 20.78 -10.85
N TYR A 69 -27.53 19.90 -11.82
CA TYR A 69 -27.85 18.47 -11.74
C TYR A 69 -27.19 17.82 -10.51
N LEU A 70 -25.90 18.07 -10.29
CA LEU A 70 -25.16 17.55 -9.15
C LEU A 70 -25.64 18.11 -7.80
N ARG A 71 -26.18 19.33 -7.74
CA ARG A 71 -26.78 19.86 -6.50
C ARG A 71 -28.15 19.26 -6.21
N GLU A 72 -28.98 19.15 -7.23
CA GLU A 72 -30.34 18.59 -7.10
C GLU A 72 -30.27 17.10 -6.76
N LYS A 73 -29.44 16.34 -7.48
CA LYS A 73 -29.20 14.92 -7.20
C LYS A 73 -28.27 14.69 -6.02
N GLY A 74 -27.41 15.64 -5.68
CA GLY A 74 -26.46 15.55 -4.56
C GLY A 74 -27.12 15.41 -3.19
N SER A 75 -28.38 15.81 -3.06
CA SER A 75 -29.19 15.53 -1.87
C SER A 75 -29.54 14.05 -1.70
N THR A 76 -29.43 13.25 -2.76
CA THR A 76 -29.61 11.78 -2.77
C THR A 76 -28.30 11.01 -3.03
N GLY A 77 -27.38 11.55 -3.83
CA GLY A 77 -26.13 10.87 -4.23
C GLY A 77 -25.01 10.86 -3.17
N GLN A 78 -25.00 11.80 -2.22
CA GLN A 78 -24.02 11.77 -1.12
C GLN A 78 -24.24 10.58 -0.16
N VAL A 79 -25.46 10.06 -0.06
CA VAL A 79 -25.76 8.90 0.79
C VAL A 79 -25.26 7.62 0.12
N GLU A 80 -25.50 7.46 -1.18
CA GLU A 80 -25.02 6.29 -1.94
C GLU A 80 -23.50 6.27 -2.05
N ALA A 81 -22.85 7.40 -2.35
CA ALA A 81 -21.39 7.47 -2.39
C ALA A 81 -20.74 7.13 -1.04
N LYS A 82 -21.33 7.58 0.08
CA LYS A 82 -20.87 7.20 1.43
C LYS A 82 -21.05 5.71 1.70
N LYS A 83 -22.13 5.11 1.20
CA LYS A 83 -22.36 3.67 1.32
C LYS A 83 -21.32 2.89 0.53
N THR A 84 -21.08 3.22 -0.74
CA THR A 84 -20.05 2.58 -1.57
C THR A 84 -18.66 2.74 -0.98
N VAL A 85 -18.30 3.91 -0.46
CA VAL A 85 -17.00 4.13 0.20
C VAL A 85 -16.88 3.29 1.49
N ASN A 86 -17.95 3.13 2.26
CA ASN A 86 -17.94 2.28 3.45
C ASN A 86 -17.85 0.80 3.07
N ASP A 87 -18.57 0.35 2.03
CA ASP A 87 -18.52 -1.02 1.53
C ASP A 87 -17.09 -1.36 1.04
N VAL A 88 -16.48 -0.49 0.24
CA VAL A 88 -15.07 -0.65 -0.21
C VAL A 88 -14.09 -0.65 0.97
N ARG A 89 -14.32 0.17 2.00
CA ARG A 89 -13.47 0.15 3.21
C ARG A 89 -13.59 -1.17 3.99
N GLN A 90 -14.79 -1.75 4.06
CA GLN A 90 -14.99 -3.05 4.70
C GLN A 90 -14.32 -4.17 3.89
N GLU A 91 -14.42 -4.14 2.56
CA GLU A 91 -13.71 -5.08 1.69
C GLU A 91 -12.20 -4.98 1.86
N ILE A 92 -11.63 -3.77 1.87
CA ILE A 92 -10.19 -3.56 2.10
C ILE A 92 -9.78 -4.12 3.46
N ALA A 93 -10.54 -3.83 4.53
CA ALA A 93 -10.22 -4.36 5.86
C ALA A 93 -10.28 -5.90 5.93
N SER A 94 -11.24 -6.52 5.22
CA SER A 94 -11.33 -7.97 5.10
C SER A 94 -10.14 -8.56 4.36
N VAL A 95 -9.72 -7.93 3.25
CA VAL A 95 -8.55 -8.34 2.48
C VAL A 95 -7.26 -8.19 3.30
N GLU A 96 -7.11 -7.09 4.05
CA GLU A 96 -5.95 -6.89 4.96
C GLU A 96 -5.88 -7.99 6.04
N GLU A 97 -7.02 -8.41 6.59
CA GLU A 97 -7.07 -9.51 7.55
C GLU A 97 -6.69 -10.86 6.92
N GLU A 98 -7.17 -11.15 5.70
CA GLU A 98 -6.81 -12.36 4.96
C GLU A 98 -5.31 -12.39 4.60
N VAL A 99 -4.76 -11.26 4.14
CA VAL A 99 -3.32 -11.12 3.86
C VAL A 99 -2.50 -11.36 5.12
N SER A 100 -2.89 -10.76 6.26
CA SER A 100 -2.17 -10.97 7.53
C SER A 100 -2.22 -12.44 8.00
N LYS A 101 -3.34 -13.15 7.77
CA LYS A 101 -3.43 -14.59 8.05
C LYS A 101 -2.52 -15.39 7.12
N ALA A 102 -2.53 -15.10 5.82
CA ALA A 102 -1.69 -15.77 4.84
C ALA A 102 -0.20 -15.55 5.11
N GLU A 103 0.22 -14.34 5.48
CA GLU A 103 1.61 -14.04 5.87
C GLU A 103 2.06 -14.88 7.07
N LYS A 104 1.23 -14.98 8.12
CA LYS A 104 1.52 -15.83 9.29
C LYS A 104 1.63 -17.31 8.93
N GLU A 105 0.78 -17.80 8.02
CA GLU A 105 0.85 -19.19 7.54
C GLU A 105 2.11 -19.45 6.70
N ILE A 106 2.51 -18.49 5.86
CA ILE A 106 3.74 -18.56 5.08
C ILE A 106 4.96 -18.55 6.00
N GLU A 107 5.02 -17.64 6.99
CA GLU A 107 6.11 -17.61 7.97
C GLU A 107 6.22 -18.93 8.73
N LYS A 108 5.08 -19.48 9.19
CA LYS A 108 5.04 -20.80 9.83
C LYS A 108 5.55 -21.90 8.90
N THR A 109 5.13 -21.90 7.65
CA THR A 109 5.56 -22.87 6.63
C THR A 109 7.06 -22.77 6.36
N ILE A 110 7.60 -21.55 6.21
CA ILE A 110 9.03 -21.31 6.04
C ILE A 110 9.79 -21.82 7.26
N SER A 111 9.33 -21.52 8.48
CA SER A 111 10.00 -22.00 9.70
C SER A 111 9.99 -23.52 9.83
N THR A 112 8.90 -24.17 9.45
CA THR A 112 8.82 -25.64 9.45
C THR A 112 9.71 -26.26 8.37
N ILE A 113 9.77 -25.70 7.16
CA ILE A 113 10.62 -26.20 6.07
C ILE A 113 12.11 -25.99 6.37
N THR A 114 12.47 -24.80 6.84
CA THR A 114 13.88 -24.42 7.06
C THR A 114 14.40 -24.91 8.42
N GLY A 115 13.51 -25.22 9.35
CA GLY A 115 13.86 -25.49 10.75
C GLY A 115 14.40 -24.25 11.46
N ALA A 116 14.14 -23.04 10.94
CA ALA A 116 14.68 -21.78 11.44
C ALA A 116 13.56 -20.78 11.78
N ALA A 117 13.69 -20.09 12.91
CA ALA A 117 12.75 -19.08 13.35
C ALA A 117 13.47 -17.86 13.93
N LYS A 118 12.94 -16.67 13.64
CA LYS A 118 13.44 -15.41 14.21
C LYS A 118 12.75 -15.17 15.55
N THR A 119 13.53 -14.99 16.61
CA THR A 119 13.02 -14.83 17.98
C THR A 119 13.62 -13.61 18.67
N LYS A 120 12.89 -13.04 19.62
CA LYS A 120 13.31 -11.85 20.36
C LYS A 120 14.01 -12.26 21.66
N VAL A 121 15.17 -11.68 21.94
CA VAL A 121 15.91 -11.94 23.18
C VAL A 121 15.20 -11.26 24.35
N GLY A 122 14.70 -12.06 25.28
CA GLY A 122 14.05 -11.65 26.51
C GLY A 122 14.96 -11.76 27.74
N VAL A 123 14.39 -11.39 28.90
CA VAL A 123 14.96 -11.64 30.23
C VAL A 123 13.86 -12.21 31.10
N ASP A 124 14.19 -13.21 31.89
CA ASP A 124 13.28 -13.83 32.84
C ASP A 124 13.97 -14.02 34.19
N LEU A 125 13.32 -13.59 35.27
CA LEU A 125 13.90 -13.65 36.61
C LEU A 125 14.17 -15.10 37.06
N THR A 126 13.29 -16.03 36.69
CA THR A 126 13.45 -17.46 37.04
C THR A 126 14.63 -18.05 36.30
N PHE A 127 14.78 -17.70 35.01
CA PHE A 127 15.94 -18.08 34.23
C PHE A 127 17.23 -17.51 34.84
N THR A 128 17.24 -16.21 35.16
CA THR A 128 18.41 -15.53 35.73
C THR A 128 18.87 -16.17 37.04
N GLN A 129 17.94 -16.60 37.89
CA GLN A 129 18.30 -17.23 39.17
C GLN A 129 18.87 -18.65 39.04
N LYS A 130 18.48 -19.41 38.00
CA LYS A 130 18.82 -20.84 37.89
C LYS A 130 19.85 -21.18 36.82
N TYR A 131 19.88 -20.42 35.72
CA TYR A 131 20.60 -20.79 34.50
C TYR A 131 21.51 -19.68 33.95
N ASP A 132 21.49 -18.47 34.51
CA ASP A 132 22.33 -17.36 34.03
C ASP A 132 23.70 -17.34 34.73
N TYR A 133 24.52 -18.33 34.40
CA TYR A 133 25.92 -18.44 34.81
C TYR A 133 26.78 -18.84 33.62
N GLU A 134 28.08 -18.55 33.70
CA GLU A 134 29.02 -18.84 32.62
C GLU A 134 29.12 -20.34 32.32
N GLY A 135 28.99 -20.71 31.05
CA GLY A 135 29.00 -22.11 30.60
C GLY A 135 27.66 -22.84 30.70
N SER A 136 26.61 -22.21 31.24
CA SER A 136 25.25 -22.76 31.19
C SER A 136 24.82 -23.02 29.74
N ASP A 137 24.40 -24.24 29.45
CA ASP A 137 23.96 -24.67 28.12
C ASP A 137 22.44 -24.60 27.94
N VAL A 138 21.71 -23.96 28.85
CA VAL A 138 20.25 -23.93 28.85
C VAL A 138 19.71 -22.64 28.23
N ALA A 139 18.64 -22.72 27.45
CA ALA A 139 17.83 -21.60 27.01
C ALA A 139 16.35 -21.84 27.32
N PHE A 140 15.62 -20.79 27.65
CA PHE A 140 14.16 -20.82 27.59
C PHE A 140 13.74 -20.40 26.18
N LEU A 141 12.95 -21.24 25.50
CA LEU A 141 12.44 -20.96 24.16
C LEU A 141 10.92 -21.01 24.17
N ALA A 142 10.30 -20.02 23.56
CA ALA A 142 8.85 -19.95 23.49
C ALA A 142 8.24 -21.18 22.80
N GLU A 143 7.15 -21.70 23.37
CA GLU A 143 6.51 -22.94 22.91
C GLU A 143 6.03 -22.85 21.46
N ASP A 144 5.55 -21.68 21.02
CA ASP A 144 5.17 -21.40 19.64
C ASP A 144 6.34 -21.59 18.67
N ILE A 145 7.53 -21.12 19.05
CA ILE A 145 8.74 -21.29 18.26
C ILE A 145 9.19 -22.75 18.26
N MET A 146 9.21 -23.41 19.43
CA MET A 146 9.53 -24.83 19.53
C MET A 146 8.65 -25.68 18.60
N ASN A 147 7.34 -25.40 18.60
CA ASN A 147 6.37 -26.06 17.71
C ASN A 147 6.63 -25.73 16.23
N ALA A 148 6.97 -24.48 15.90
CA ALA A 148 7.21 -24.05 14.52
C ALA A 148 8.43 -24.73 13.89
N ILE A 149 9.52 -24.90 14.64
CA ILE A 149 10.76 -25.55 14.17
C ILE A 149 10.81 -27.07 14.48
N GLY A 150 9.81 -27.60 15.19
CA GLY A 150 9.68 -29.02 15.50
C GLY A 150 10.69 -29.55 16.53
N VAL A 151 11.00 -28.75 17.55
CA VAL A 151 11.95 -29.07 18.64
C VAL A 151 11.19 -29.41 19.92
N LYS A 152 11.66 -30.43 20.65
CA LYS A 152 11.10 -30.86 21.94
C LYS A 152 11.89 -30.32 23.13
N GLU A 153 11.28 -30.33 24.31
CA GLU A 153 11.98 -30.02 25.55
C GLU A 153 13.20 -30.93 25.73
N GLY A 154 14.35 -30.32 26.09
CA GLY A 154 15.61 -31.02 26.30
C GLY A 154 16.44 -31.26 25.04
N GLU A 155 15.93 -30.95 23.84
CA GLU A 155 16.72 -30.97 22.61
C GLU A 155 17.61 -29.72 22.50
N TYR A 156 18.63 -29.78 21.62
CA TYR A 156 19.53 -28.66 21.37
C TYR A 156 19.09 -27.85 20.13
N VAL A 157 19.18 -26.53 20.25
CA VAL A 157 19.01 -25.59 19.14
C VAL A 157 20.28 -24.77 18.94
N SER A 158 20.50 -24.29 17.72
CA SER A 158 21.55 -23.33 17.41
C SER A 158 20.99 -21.91 17.41
N VAL A 159 21.48 -21.05 18.30
CA VAL A 159 21.16 -19.62 18.34
C VAL A 159 22.20 -18.84 17.56
N LYS A 160 21.77 -18.04 16.59
CA LYS A 160 22.63 -17.36 15.61
C LYS A 160 22.37 -15.86 15.53
N LYS A 161 23.46 -15.10 15.43
CA LYS A 161 23.48 -13.68 14.99
C LYS A 161 24.84 -13.29 14.41
N ASN A 162 25.82 -12.99 15.27
CA ASN A 162 27.23 -12.74 14.89
C ASN A 162 28.13 -13.96 15.12
N GLY A 163 27.54 -15.07 15.54
CA GLY A 163 28.19 -16.34 15.85
C GLY A 163 27.13 -17.42 16.00
N THR A 164 27.51 -18.58 16.52
CA THR A 164 26.57 -19.67 16.79
C THR A 164 26.86 -20.28 18.15
N VAL A 165 25.81 -20.47 18.95
CA VAL A 165 25.86 -21.17 20.23
C VAL A 165 24.77 -22.23 20.27
N ASN A 166 25.12 -23.43 20.72
CA ASN A 166 24.17 -24.53 20.86
C ASN A 166 23.67 -24.56 22.29
N LEU A 167 22.35 -24.55 22.48
CA LEU A 167 21.71 -24.54 23.79
C LEU A 167 20.60 -25.58 23.85
N ARG A 168 20.51 -26.26 24.98
CA ARG A 168 19.40 -27.14 25.35
C ARG A 168 18.18 -26.30 25.71
N VAL A 169 17.04 -26.59 25.11
CA VAL A 169 15.83 -25.77 25.31
C VAL A 169 14.93 -26.31 26.40
N LEU A 170 14.36 -25.38 27.17
CA LEU A 170 13.22 -25.60 28.06
C LEU A 170 12.07 -24.68 27.60
N PRO A 171 10.80 -25.12 27.75
CA PRO A 171 9.65 -24.36 27.29
C PRO A 171 9.50 -23.02 28.03
N TYR A 172 9.10 -21.98 27.30
CA TYR A 172 8.80 -20.66 27.82
C TYR A 172 7.39 -20.23 27.45
N SER A 173 6.65 -19.70 28.42
CA SER A 173 5.25 -19.35 28.24
C SER A 173 5.01 -18.05 27.46
N LYS A 174 6.04 -17.21 27.23
CA LYS A 174 5.88 -15.97 26.47
C LYS A 174 6.24 -16.20 25.00
N GLU A 175 5.25 -16.04 24.14
CA GLU A 175 5.36 -16.21 22.68
C GLU A 175 6.47 -15.37 22.04
N GLY A 176 7.16 -15.95 21.05
CA GLY A 176 8.16 -15.26 20.24
C GLY A 176 9.47 -14.87 20.96
N PHE A 177 9.67 -15.26 22.22
CA PHE A 177 10.87 -14.94 22.99
C PHE A 177 11.83 -16.13 23.13
N ILE A 178 13.12 -15.79 23.26
CA ILE A 178 14.15 -16.68 23.77
C ILE A 178 14.87 -16.00 24.93
N VAL A 179 15.14 -16.73 26.00
CA VAL A 179 15.99 -16.26 27.11
C VAL A 179 17.23 -17.13 27.13
N VAL A 180 18.38 -16.47 27.03
CA VAL A 180 19.69 -17.12 27.01
C VAL A 180 20.59 -16.52 28.10
N PRO A 181 21.61 -17.24 28.56
CA PRO A 181 22.56 -16.72 29.54
C PRO A 181 23.30 -15.48 29.04
N THR A 182 23.79 -14.67 29.97
CA THR A 182 24.53 -13.44 29.71
C THR A 182 25.78 -13.70 28.89
N TRP A 183 26.53 -14.78 29.18
CA TRP A 183 27.71 -15.16 28.39
C TRP A 183 27.37 -15.46 26.92
N VAL A 184 26.17 -16.01 26.63
CA VAL A 184 25.70 -16.24 25.26
C VAL A 184 25.40 -14.91 24.59
N ARG A 185 24.76 -13.99 25.31
CA ARG A 185 24.44 -12.65 24.79
C ARG A 185 25.71 -11.89 24.40
N GLU A 186 26.70 -11.93 25.27
CA GLU A 186 28.02 -11.33 25.02
C GLU A 186 28.72 -11.98 23.83
N LYS A 187 28.77 -13.32 23.80
CA LYS A 187 29.39 -14.08 22.70
C LYS A 187 28.74 -13.82 21.34
N LEU A 188 27.43 -13.63 21.29
CA LEU A 188 26.69 -13.31 20.06
C LEU A 188 26.60 -11.81 19.77
N GLY A 189 27.02 -10.94 20.68
CA GLY A 189 26.87 -9.49 20.57
C GLY A 189 25.41 -9.04 20.51
N VAL A 190 24.54 -9.63 21.34
CA VAL A 190 23.09 -9.33 21.40
C VAL A 190 22.70 -8.61 22.67
N LYS A 191 21.76 -7.68 22.54
CA LYS A 191 21.11 -6.99 23.65
C LYS A 191 19.71 -7.56 23.88
N VAL A 192 19.14 -7.24 25.04
CA VAL A 192 17.72 -7.48 25.30
C VAL A 192 16.90 -6.73 24.25
N ASN A 193 15.85 -7.37 23.73
CA ASN A 193 15.02 -6.92 22.61
C ASN A 193 15.64 -7.03 21.21
N ASP A 194 16.88 -7.49 21.07
CA ASP A 194 17.40 -7.86 19.75
C ASP A 194 16.72 -9.13 19.23
N PHE A 195 16.80 -9.34 17.91
CA PHE A 195 16.39 -10.58 17.28
C PHE A 195 17.58 -11.51 17.03
N VAL A 196 17.36 -12.81 17.24
CA VAL A 196 18.28 -13.89 16.91
C VAL A 196 17.55 -14.94 16.08
N GLU A 197 18.30 -15.67 15.26
CA GLU A 197 17.78 -16.83 14.54
C GLU A 197 18.01 -18.09 15.38
N VAL A 198 16.97 -18.90 15.53
CA VAL A 198 17.00 -20.18 16.23
C VAL A 198 16.80 -21.27 15.20
N VAL A 199 17.75 -22.20 15.12
CA VAL A 199 17.73 -23.28 14.13
C VAL A 199 17.72 -24.62 14.85
N ARG A 200 16.85 -25.54 14.41
CA ARG A 200 16.84 -26.93 14.86
C ARG A 200 18.17 -27.61 14.51
N ARG A 201 18.73 -28.35 15.47
CA ARG A 201 19.94 -29.14 15.27
C ARG A 201 19.64 -30.58 14.88
#